data_AF-A0A957VRB9-F1
#
_entry.id   AF-A0A957VRB9-F1
#
_cell.length_a   1.000
_cell.length_b   1.000
_cell.length_c   1.000
_cell.angle_alpha   90.00
_cell.angle_beta   90.00
_cell.angle_gamma   90.00
#
_symmetry.space_group_name_H-M   'P 1'
#
loop_
_entity.id
_entity.type
_entity.pdbx_description
1 polymer ?
#
loop_
_entity_poly.entity_id
_entity_poly.type
_entity_poly.pdbx_seq_one_letter_code
_entity_poly.pdbx_strand_id
1 'polypeptide(L)'
;MYIAGEHHHNHVAISNLQNLNKLYCQNQAKIEIIDLTKNPEIAIKARVMATPTLVKVKPWPKQRVIGDLSDIEKVANGLGLRGLLNNEKTGNWHNVADQ
;
A
#
# COMPACT_ATOMS: atom_id res chain seq x y z
N MET A 1 -1.00 -6.70 -4.28
CA MET A 1 -1.05 -7.58 -3.10
C MET A 1 -0.89 -9.00 -3.57
N TYR A 2 0.00 -9.74 -2.94
CA TYR A 2 0.26 -11.14 -3.24
C TYR A 2 -0.51 -12.02 -2.27
N ILE A 3 -1.25 -12.97 -2.80
CA ILE A 3 -2.00 -13.99 -2.05
C ILE A 3 -1.62 -15.38 -2.59
N ALA A 4 -1.99 -16.43 -1.87
CA ALA A 4 -1.91 -17.79 -2.37
C ALA A 4 -3.27 -18.46 -2.15
N GLY A 5 -3.96 -18.77 -3.23
CA GLY A 5 -5.25 -19.46 -3.22
C GLY A 5 -6.39 -18.67 -2.58
N GLU A 6 -7.54 -19.34 -2.43
CA GLU A 6 -8.76 -18.77 -1.85
C GLU A 6 -8.89 -19.23 -0.39
N HIS A 7 -8.46 -18.36 0.53
CA HIS A 7 -8.51 -18.59 1.97
C HIS A 7 -9.17 -17.42 2.68
N HIS A 8 -9.85 -17.67 3.80
CA HIS A 8 -10.54 -16.64 4.57
C HIS A 8 -9.63 -15.44 4.92
N HIS A 9 -8.39 -15.71 5.33
CA HIS A 9 -7.42 -14.67 5.64
C HIS A 9 -7.08 -13.77 4.42
N ASN A 10 -7.14 -14.28 3.18
CA ASN A 10 -6.94 -13.47 1.97
C ASN A 10 -8.11 -12.51 1.75
N HIS A 11 -9.35 -12.96 1.97
CA HIS A 11 -10.53 -12.09 1.86
C HIS A 11 -10.52 -10.96 2.88
N VAL A 12 -10.17 -11.27 4.14
CA VAL A 12 -9.99 -10.25 5.19
C VAL A 12 -8.93 -9.23 4.77
N ALA A 13 -7.79 -9.71 4.27
CA ALA A 13 -6.69 -8.86 3.85
C ALA A 13 -7.04 -7.94 2.67
N ILE A 14 -7.80 -8.44 1.69
CA ILE A 14 -8.28 -7.65 0.55
C ILE A 14 -9.28 -6.58 1.01
N SER A 15 -10.23 -6.93 1.89
CA SER A 15 -11.19 -5.98 2.46
C SER A 15 -10.48 -4.86 3.23
N ASN A 16 -9.51 -5.21 4.06
CA ASN A 16 -8.71 -4.24 4.80
C ASN A 16 -7.86 -3.35 3.87
N LEU A 17 -7.33 -3.89 2.78
CA LEU A 17 -6.65 -3.09 1.75
C LEU A 17 -7.59 -2.08 1.08
N GLN A 18 -8.83 -2.46 0.79
CA GLN A 18 -9.83 -1.54 0.24
C GLN A 18 -10.14 -0.40 1.22
N ASN A 19 -10.31 -0.72 2.50
CA ASN A 19 -10.50 0.29 3.55
C ASN A 19 -9.30 1.22 3.68
N LEU A 20 -8.08 0.68 3.65
CA LEU A 20 -6.85 1.48 3.67
C LEU A 20 -6.79 2.45 2.47
N ASN A 21 -7.12 1.98 1.26
CA ASN A 21 -7.15 2.82 0.06
C ASN A 21 -8.18 3.96 0.17
N LYS A 22 -9.36 3.67 0.73
CA LYS A 22 -10.38 4.69 0.98
C LYS A 22 -9.89 5.75 1.97
N LEU A 23 -9.31 5.32 3.09
CA LEU A 23 -8.92 6.21 4.19
C LEU A 23 -7.68 7.06 3.86
N TYR A 24 -6.66 6.47 3.23
CA TYR A 24 -5.35 7.10 3.06
C TYR A 24 -5.04 7.57 1.65
N CYS A 25 -5.72 7.01 0.65
CA CYS A 25 -5.45 7.30 -0.76
C CYS A 25 -6.68 7.82 -1.50
N GLN A 26 -7.79 8.09 -0.79
CA GLN A 26 -9.04 8.59 -1.37
C GLN A 26 -9.55 7.74 -2.56
N ASN A 27 -9.34 6.42 -2.52
CA ASN A 27 -9.61 5.47 -3.60
C ASN A 27 -8.83 5.72 -4.91
N GLN A 28 -7.80 6.57 -4.90
CA GLN A 28 -6.99 6.88 -6.07
C GLN A 28 -5.84 5.88 -6.29
N ALA A 29 -5.53 5.03 -5.30
CA ALA A 29 -4.49 4.04 -5.50
C ALA A 29 -5.02 2.89 -6.37
N LYS A 30 -4.22 2.52 -7.38
CA LYS A 30 -4.44 1.30 -8.16
C LYS A 30 -4.07 0.08 -7.31
N ILE A 31 -5.05 -0.79 -7.10
CA ILE A 31 -4.86 -2.07 -6.41
C ILE A 31 -4.80 -3.19 -7.45
N GLU A 32 -3.82 -4.07 -7.30
CA GLU A 32 -3.68 -5.28 -8.10
C GLU A 32 -3.57 -6.47 -7.14
N ILE A 33 -4.36 -7.53 -7.35
CA ILE A 33 -4.28 -8.77 -6.57
C ILE A 33 -3.64 -9.84 -7.45
N ILE A 34 -2.56 -10.44 -6.96
CA ILE A 34 -1.77 -11.44 -7.67
C ILE A 34 -1.83 -12.73 -6.86
N ASP A 35 -2.45 -13.76 -7.43
CA ASP A 35 -2.48 -15.10 -6.86
C ASP A 35 -1.24 -15.90 -7.29
N LEU A 36 -0.36 -16.15 -6.33
CA LEU A 36 0.90 -16.85 -6.53
C LEU A 36 0.72 -18.34 -6.84
N THR A 37 -0.45 -18.92 -6.60
CA THR A 37 -0.71 -20.32 -6.96
C THR A 37 -0.86 -20.51 -8.47
N LYS A 38 -1.22 -19.44 -9.19
CA LYS A 38 -1.37 -19.45 -10.65
C LYS A 38 -0.01 -19.31 -11.33
N ASN A 39 0.84 -18.45 -10.80
CA ASN A 39 2.16 -18.10 -11.35
C ASN A 39 3.23 -18.07 -10.22
N PRO A 40 3.72 -19.22 -9.75
CA PRO A 40 4.61 -19.31 -8.59
C PRO A 40 5.96 -18.59 -8.78
N GLU A 41 6.44 -18.45 -10.02
CA GLU A 41 7.68 -17.74 -10.34
C GLU A 41 7.64 -16.25 -9.99
N ILE A 42 6.43 -15.66 -9.90
CA ILE A 42 6.25 -14.28 -9.45
C ILE A 42 6.68 -14.14 -7.98
N ALA A 43 6.45 -15.15 -7.14
CA ALA A 43 6.80 -15.12 -5.72
C ALA A 43 8.31 -14.91 -5.53
N ILE A 44 9.11 -15.65 -6.32
CA ILE A 44 10.58 -15.58 -6.30
C ILE A 44 11.04 -14.20 -6.78
N LYS A 45 10.55 -13.74 -7.94
CA LYS A 45 10.91 -12.43 -8.51
C LYS A 45 10.54 -11.28 -7.58
N ALA A 46 9.39 -11.38 -6.91
CA ALA A 46 8.91 -10.38 -5.95
C ALA A 46 9.49 -10.54 -4.53
N ARG A 47 10.30 -11.58 -4.29
CA ARG A 47 10.85 -11.97 -2.96
C ARG A 47 9.75 -12.08 -1.90
N VAL A 48 8.63 -12.71 -2.24
CA VAL A 48 7.50 -12.98 -1.33
C VAL A 48 7.70 -14.36 -0.71
N MET A 49 7.92 -14.40 0.61
CA MET A 49 8.10 -15.65 1.36
C MET A 49 6.86 -16.05 2.17
N ALA A 50 5.92 -15.12 2.35
CA ALA A 50 4.69 -15.33 3.11
C ALA A 50 3.51 -14.62 2.43
N THR A 51 2.30 -15.15 2.61
CA THR A 51 1.07 -14.53 2.13
C THR A 51 0.08 -14.39 3.29
N PRO A 52 -0.76 -13.34 3.31
CA PRO A 52 -0.82 -12.25 2.33
C PRO A 52 0.37 -11.27 2.47
N THR A 53 0.89 -10.76 1.35
CA THR A 53 1.91 -9.69 1.33
C THR A 53 1.43 -8.50 0.50
N LEU A 54 1.30 -7.34 1.14
CA LEU A 54 1.08 -6.07 0.48
C LEU A 54 2.41 -5.41 0.13
N VAL A 55 2.50 -4.85 -1.06
CA VAL A 55 3.67 -4.12 -1.54
C VAL A 55 3.21 -2.80 -2.14
N LYS A 56 3.64 -1.69 -1.55
CA LYS A 56 3.49 -0.36 -2.15
C LYS A 56 4.63 -0.14 -3.13
N VAL A 57 4.30 -0.05 -4.42
CA VAL A 57 5.27 0.18 -5.50
C VAL A 57 5.54 1.66 -5.77
N LYS A 58 4.57 2.54 -5.50
CA LYS A 58 4.67 3.99 -5.65
C LYS A 58 3.83 4.71 -4.57
N PRO A 59 4.18 5.96 -4.22
CA PRO A 59 5.46 6.61 -4.53
C PRO A 59 6.62 5.92 -3.80
N TRP A 60 7.84 6.12 -4.29
CA TRP A 60 9.05 5.58 -3.65
C TRP A 60 9.27 6.17 -2.25
N PRO A 61 9.95 5.46 -1.34
CA PRO A 61 10.52 4.12 -1.49
C PRO A 61 9.45 3.00 -1.49
N LYS A 62 9.81 1.85 -2.08
CA LYS A 62 8.99 0.64 -2.06
C LYS A 62 8.88 0.11 -0.63
N GLN A 63 7.66 -0.14 -0.17
CA GLN A 63 7.39 -0.65 1.18
C GLN A 63 6.58 -1.94 1.13
N ARG A 64 6.68 -2.77 2.17
CA ARG A 64 6.02 -4.08 2.24
C ARG A 64 5.46 -4.33 3.63
N VAL A 65 4.30 -4.96 3.69
CA VAL A 65 3.65 -5.42 4.93
C VAL A 65 3.14 -6.84 4.70
N ILE A 66 3.32 -7.71 5.69
CA ILE A 66 2.85 -9.10 5.68
C ILE A 66 1.69 -9.23 6.66
N GLY A 67 0.66 -9.98 6.29
CA GLY A 67 -0.52 -10.27 7.13
C GLY A 67 -1.83 -9.74 6.55
N ASP A 68 -2.87 -9.77 7.39
CA ASP A 68 -4.25 -9.47 7.01
C ASP A 68 -4.61 -7.98 7.00
N LEU A 69 -3.64 -7.10 7.29
CA LEU A 69 -3.81 -5.64 7.29
C LEU A 69 -4.87 -5.10 8.25
N SER A 70 -5.24 -5.87 9.29
CA SER A 70 -6.27 -5.48 10.28
C SER A 70 -5.90 -4.23 11.09
N ASP A 71 -4.62 -4.06 11.45
CA ASP A 71 -4.11 -2.85 12.09
C ASP A 71 -3.79 -1.78 11.05
N ILE A 72 -4.84 -1.04 10.65
CA ILE A 72 -4.79 -0.02 9.59
C ILE A 72 -3.71 1.03 9.86
N GLU A 73 -3.56 1.47 11.12
CA GLU A 73 -2.60 2.51 11.48
C GLU A 73 -1.16 2.02 11.35
N LYS A 74 -0.86 0.82 11.83
CA LYS A 74 0.45 0.20 11.67
C LYS A 74 0.77 -0.07 10.21
N VAL A 75 -0.22 -0.52 9.42
CA VAL A 75 -0.08 -0.73 7.98
C VAL A 75 0.22 0.60 7.26
N ALA A 76 -0.56 1.65 7.53
CA ALA A 76 -0.36 2.96 6.92
C ALA A 76 1.03 3.53 7.21
N ASN A 77 1.50 3.39 8.45
CA ASN A 77 2.85 3.76 8.85
C ASN A 77 3.91 2.93 8.12
N GLY A 78 3.77 1.61 8.09
CA GLY A 78 4.70 0.71 7.40
C GLY A 78 4.78 0.96 5.89
N LEU A 79 3.72 1.49 5.27
CA LEU A 79 3.68 1.87 3.87
C LEU A 79 4.10 3.32 3.60
N GLY A 80 4.32 4.12 4.65
CA GLY A 80 4.66 5.54 4.55
C GLY A 80 3.53 6.41 3.99
N LEU A 81 2.26 6.04 4.22
CA LEU A 81 1.10 6.77 3.68
C LEU A 81 0.79 8.04 4.47
N ARG A 82 1.18 8.13 5.75
CA ARG A 82 0.97 9.34 6.56
C ARG A 82 1.73 10.58 6.05
N GLY A 83 2.85 10.39 5.33
CA GLY A 83 3.61 11.51 4.75
C GLY A 83 2.97 12.12 3.49
N LEU A 84 2.05 11.41 2.83
CA LEU A 84 1.44 11.86 1.58
C LEU A 84 0.33 12.89 1.77
N LEU A 85 -0.22 13.01 2.98
CA LEU A 85 -1.24 14.01 3.31
C LEU A 85 -0.67 15.42 3.56
N ASN A 86 0.65 15.57 3.66
CA ASN A 86 1.30 16.83 4.04
C ASN A 86 1.87 17.64 2.86
N ASN A 87 1.73 17.17 1.60
CA ASN A 87 2.43 17.76 0.45
C ASN A 87 1.66 18.85 -0.31
N GLU A 88 0.49 19.31 0.15
CA GLU A 88 -0.26 20.39 -0.52
C GLU A 88 -0.13 21.79 0.11
N LYS A 89 0.72 21.98 1.16
CA LYS A 89 0.83 23.29 1.86
C LYS A 89 2.24 23.88 1.99
N THR A 90 3.16 23.58 1.06
CA THR A 90 4.47 24.27 1.01
C THR A 90 4.71 24.98 -0.32
N GLY A 91 3.76 25.85 -0.67
CA GLY A 91 3.94 26.89 -1.68
C GLY A 91 3.64 28.26 -1.08
N ASN A 92 4.43 28.66 -0.08
CA ASN A 92 4.35 30.01 0.50
C ASN A 92 4.93 30.99 -0.52
N TRP A 93 4.08 31.53 -1.41
CA TRP A 93 4.39 32.70 -2.24
C TRP A 93 4.30 33.97 -1.39
N HIS A 94 5.20 34.09 -0.41
CA HIS A 94 5.51 35.36 0.26
C HIS A 94 6.97 35.67 -0.06
N ASN A 95 7.20 36.30 -1.22
CA ASN A 95 8.27 37.27 -1.51
C ASN A 95 8.35 37.51 -3.02
N VAL A 96 7.41 38.29 -3.53
CA VAL A 96 7.61 39.19 -4.68
C VAL A 96 6.80 40.45 -4.44
N ALA A 97 7.11 41.11 -3.32
CA ALA A 97 6.90 42.53 -3.15
C ALA A 97 8.17 43.02 -2.46
N ASP A 98 8.79 44.04 -3.05
CA ASP A 98 10.02 44.73 -2.64
C ASP A 98 11.36 44.09 -3.05
N GLN A 99 11.74 44.33 -4.32
CA GLN A 99 12.91 45.17 -4.69
C GLN A 99 12.99 45.39 -6.20
#